data_AF-A0A959S7Q3-F1
#
_entry.id   AF-A0A959S7Q3-F1
#
_cell.length_a   1.000
_cell.length_b   1.000
_cell.length_c   1.000
_cell.angle_alpha   90.00
_cell.angle_beta   90.00
_cell.angle_gamma   90.00
#
_symmetry.space_group_name_H-M   'P 1'
#
loop_
_entity.id
_entity.type
_entity.pdbx_description
1 polymer ?
#
loop_
_entity_poly.entity_id
_entity_poly.type
_entity_poly.pdbx_seq_one_letter_code
_entity_poly.pdbx_strand_id
1 'polypeptide(L)'
;MLTSAWVLAGLVVLITGASLWKFQVWWVRMFDLPRAQTIVLGTVAIILFMCSWPPGTAEWIALVAVVIAMLHQARKVVPYTFLAPVMARKATPRSPDERISLVVANVLAPNR
;
A
#
# COMPACT_ATOMS: atom_id res chain seq x y z
N MET A 1 24.91 4.59 -4.15
CA MET A 1 23.73 5.15 -4.86
C MET A 1 23.02 4.08 -5.69
N LEU A 2 23.72 3.36 -6.57
CA LEU A 2 23.09 2.30 -7.37
C LEU A 2 22.64 1.09 -6.54
N THR A 3 23.45 0.63 -5.58
CA THR A 3 23.10 -0.50 -4.67
C THR A 3 21.82 -0.23 -3.88
N SER A 4 21.66 0.98 -3.35
CA SER A 4 20.43 1.42 -2.67
C SER A 4 19.22 1.42 -3.61
N ALA A 5 19.38 1.81 -4.88
CA ALA A 5 18.30 1.77 -5.87
C ALA A 5 17.83 0.32 -6.10
N TRP A 6 18.77 -0.61 -6.28
CA TRP A 6 18.48 -2.04 -6.44
C TRP A 6 17.78 -2.65 -5.24
N VAL A 7 18.24 -2.33 -4.02
CA VAL A 7 17.60 -2.82 -2.78
C VAL A 7 16.16 -2.32 -2.67
N LEU A 8 15.94 -1.02 -2.91
CA LEU A 8 14.60 -0.45 -2.85
C LEU A 8 13.68 -1.02 -3.94
N ALA A 9 14.18 -1.16 -5.17
CA ALA A 9 13.42 -1.75 -6.27
C ALA A 9 13.02 -3.20 -5.97
N GLY A 10 13.96 -4.01 -5.49
CA GLY A 10 13.70 -5.38 -5.07
C GLY A 10 12.64 -5.45 -3.97
N LEU A 11 12.76 -4.60 -2.94
CA LEU A 11 11.80 -4.54 -1.83
C LEU A 11 10.39 -4.14 -2.31
N VAL A 12 10.27 -3.15 -3.19
CA VAL A 12 8.97 -2.73 -3.77
C VAL A 12 8.30 -3.85 -4.56
N VAL A 13 9.09 -4.55 -5.39
CA VAL A 13 8.60 -5.68 -6.20
C VAL A 13 8.21 -6.86 -5.32
N LEU A 14 9.03 -7.21 -4.32
CA LEU A 14 8.75 -8.32 -3.40
C LEU A 14 7.52 -8.07 -2.53
N ILE A 15 7.39 -6.87 -1.93
CA ILE A 15 6.20 -6.51 -1.13
C ILE A 15 4.94 -6.58 -1.99
N THR A 16 5.00 -6.05 -3.22
CA THR A 16 3.86 -6.08 -4.12
C THR A 16 3.53 -7.50 -4.54
N GLY A 17 4.52 -8.31 -4.92
CA GLY A 17 4.34 -9.73 -5.23
C GLY A 17 3.75 -10.54 -4.07
N ALA A 18 4.20 -10.28 -2.84
CA ALA A 18 3.65 -10.90 -1.64
C ALA A 18 2.17 -10.55 -1.43
N SER A 19 1.77 -9.29 -1.70
CA SER A 19 0.37 -8.83 -1.62
C SER A 19 -0.51 -9.40 -2.75
N LEU A 20 0.05 -9.84 -3.88
CA LEU A 20 -0.72 -10.46 -4.96
C LEU A 20 -1.19 -11.88 -4.58
N TRP A 21 -0.44 -12.59 -3.73
CA TRP A 21 -0.73 -13.99 -3.42
C TRP A 21 -1.63 -14.13 -2.20
N LYS A 22 -2.69 -14.93 -2.30
CA LYS A 22 -3.63 -15.19 -1.20
C LYS A 22 -3.08 -16.22 -0.20
N PHE A 23 -1.90 -15.98 0.35
CA PHE A 23 -1.40 -16.82 1.43
C PHE A 23 -2.22 -16.59 2.70
N GLN A 24 -2.65 -17.68 3.35
CA GLN A 24 -3.37 -17.63 4.63
C GLN A 24 -2.44 -17.37 5.82
N VAL A 25 -1.14 -17.18 5.57
CA VAL A 25 -0.14 -16.97 6.62
C VAL A 25 -0.12 -15.51 7.03
N TRP A 26 -0.27 -15.25 8.33
CA TRP A 26 -0.47 -13.91 8.88
C TRP A 26 0.67 -12.94 8.58
N TRP A 27 1.93 -13.40 8.54
CA TRP A 27 3.08 -12.53 8.29
C TRP A 27 3.11 -12.04 6.84
N VAL A 28 2.58 -12.80 5.87
CA VAL A 28 2.43 -12.34 4.49
C VAL A 28 1.38 -11.22 4.43
N ARG A 29 0.28 -11.37 5.18
CA ARG A 29 -0.78 -10.36 5.24
C ARG A 29 -0.32 -9.03 5.82
N MET A 30 0.80 -8.99 6.55
CA MET A 30 1.39 -7.70 6.97
C MET A 30 1.77 -6.82 5.77
N PHE A 31 2.13 -7.41 4.63
CA PHE A 31 2.48 -6.68 3.41
C PHE A 31 1.28 -6.07 2.67
N ASP A 32 0.04 -6.35 3.11
CA ASP A 32 -1.17 -5.67 2.60
C ASP A 32 -1.38 -4.28 3.20
N LEU A 33 -0.73 -3.97 4.33
CA LEU A 33 -0.85 -2.69 5.04
C LEU A 33 0.03 -1.57 4.45
N PRO A 34 1.32 -1.79 4.09
CA PRO A 34 2.23 -0.72 3.73
C PRO A 34 2.07 -0.19 2.29
N ARG A 35 0.84 -0.11 1.76
CA ARG A 35 0.60 0.22 0.34
C ARG A 35 1.12 1.60 -0.04
N ALA A 36 0.81 2.61 0.78
CA ALA A 36 1.30 3.97 0.55
C ALA A 36 2.82 4.07 0.72
N GLN A 37 3.39 3.41 1.73
CA GLN A 37 4.85 3.35 1.90
C GLN A 37 5.53 2.72 0.69
N THR A 38 4.94 1.68 0.10
CA THR A 38 5.48 1.00 -1.09
C THR A 38 5.55 1.94 -2.30
N ILE A 39 4.55 2.81 -2.47
CA ILE A 39 4.57 3.84 -3.53
C ILE A 39 5.71 4.84 -3.27
N VAL A 40 5.87 5.31 -2.03
CA VAL A 40 6.94 6.26 -1.67
C VAL A 40 8.33 5.64 -1.93
N LEU A 41 8.55 4.40 -1.49
CA LEU A 41 9.82 3.70 -1.72
C LEU A 41 10.09 3.47 -3.20
N GLY A 42 9.05 3.16 -4.00
CA GLY A 42 9.15 3.05 -5.45
C GLY A 42 9.55 4.38 -6.12
N THR A 43 8.96 5.50 -5.69
CA THR A 43 9.34 6.84 -6.18
C THR A 43 10.81 7.14 -5.87
N VAL A 44 11.28 6.84 -4.65
CA VAL A 44 12.69 7.02 -4.28
C VAL A 44 13.60 6.14 -5.14
N ALA A 45 13.23 4.88 -5.38
CA ALA A 45 13.99 3.98 -6.24
C ALA A 45 14.12 4.52 -7.68
N ILE A 46 13.03 5.05 -8.25
CA ILE A 46 13.04 5.68 -9.57
C ILE A 46 14.00 6.88 -9.61
N ILE A 47 13.92 7.78 -8.62
CA ILE A 47 14.80 8.95 -8.54
C ILE A 47 16.27 8.52 -8.50
N LEU A 48 16.61 7.52 -7.69
CA LEU A 48 17.99 7.01 -7.59
C LEU A 48 18.50 6.38 -8.88
N PHE A 49 17.65 5.67 -9.63
CA PHE A 49 18.00 5.15 -10.96
C PHE A 49 18.19 6.28 -11.98
N MET A 50 17.36 7.34 -11.95
CA MET A 50 17.50 8.50 -12.83
C MET A 50 18.81 9.26 -12.59
N CYS A 51 19.31 9.28 -11.35
CA CYS A 51 20.63 9.85 -11.04
C CYS A 51 21.81 9.06 -11.64
N SER A 52 21.58 7.83 -12.13
CA SER A 52 22.62 6.93 -12.65
C SER A 52 22.64 6.87 -14.19
N TRP A 53 22.28 7.98 -14.86
CA TRP A 53 22.14 8.04 -16.33
C TRP A 53 23.49 7.89 -17.07
N PRO A 54 23.54 7.18 -18.22
CA PRO A 54 22.46 6.46 -18.87
C PRO A 54 22.17 5.08 -18.24
N PRO A 55 20.89 4.70 -18.09
CA PRO A 55 20.51 3.38 -17.59
C PRO A 55 20.89 2.28 -18.60
N GLY A 56 21.45 1.19 -18.10
CA GLY A 56 21.61 -0.05 -18.83
C GLY A 56 20.30 -0.83 -18.96
N THR A 57 20.34 -1.96 -19.64
CA THR A 57 19.17 -2.83 -19.84
C THR A 57 18.58 -3.31 -18.52
N ALA A 58 19.42 -3.63 -17.53
CA ALA A 58 18.98 -4.11 -16.23
C ALA A 58 18.23 -3.02 -15.45
N GLU A 59 18.74 -1.79 -15.45
CA GLU A 59 18.09 -0.63 -14.82
C GLU A 59 16.73 -0.35 -15.47
N TRP A 60 16.62 -0.47 -16.80
CA TRP A 60 15.34 -0.35 -17.50
C TRP A 60 14.33 -1.41 -17.07
N ILE A 61 14.75 -2.67 -16.96
CA ILE A 61 13.89 -3.76 -16.48
C ILE A 61 13.41 -3.47 -15.05
N ALA A 62 14.33 -3.04 -14.17
CA ALA A 62 14.00 -2.69 -12.79
C ALA A 62 13.02 -1.52 -12.71
N LEU A 63 13.22 -0.46 -13.50
CA LEU A 63 12.31 0.68 -13.58
C LEU A 63 10.91 0.27 -14.01
N VAL A 64 10.78 -0.54 -15.07
CA VAL A 64 9.49 -1.03 -15.54
C VAL A 64 8.80 -1.87 -14.46
N ALA A 65 9.53 -2.76 -13.79
CA ALA A 65 9.00 -3.59 -12.70
C ALA A 65 8.50 -2.73 -11.52
N VAL A 66 9.27 -1.71 -11.10
CA VAL A 66 8.88 -0.77 -10.03
C VAL A 66 7.64 0.03 -10.43
N VAL A 67 7.56 0.53 -11.66
CA VAL A 67 6.39 1.26 -12.15
C VAL A 67 5.14 0.39 -12.15
N ILE A 68 5.24 -0.86 -12.63
CA ILE A 68 4.12 -1.81 -12.59
C ILE A 68 3.66 -2.07 -11.15
N ALA A 69 4.62 -2.29 -10.23
CA ALA A 69 4.33 -2.50 -8.82
C ALA A 69 3.62 -1.28 -8.18
N MET A 70 4.11 -0.07 -8.46
CA MET A 70 3.50 1.17 -7.98
C MET A 70 2.09 1.38 -8.52
N LEU A 71 1.85 1.10 -9.81
CA LEU A 71 0.52 1.19 -10.41
C LEU A 71 -0.47 0.20 -9.75
N HIS A 72 0.00 -1.01 -9.44
CA HIS A 72 -0.81 -1.99 -8.71
C HIS A 72 -1.20 -1.48 -7.32
N GLN A 73 -0.24 -0.97 -6.55
CA GLN A 73 -0.51 -0.42 -5.21
C GLN A 73 -1.37 0.85 -5.28
N ALA A 74 -1.15 1.73 -6.26
CA ALA A 74 -1.93 2.94 -6.44
C ALA A 74 -3.43 2.64 -6.65
N ARG A 75 -3.77 1.64 -7.48
CA ARG A 75 -5.16 1.20 -7.66
C ARG A 75 -5.85 0.80 -6.35
N LYS A 76 -5.08 0.24 -5.41
CA LYS A 76 -5.58 -0.15 -4.08
C LYS A 76 -5.68 1.03 -3.11
N VAL A 77 -4.82 2.05 -3.26
CA VAL A 77 -4.77 3.22 -2.35
C VAL A 77 -5.79 4.29 -2.75
N VAL A 78 -6.00 4.53 -4.05
CA VAL A 78 -6.88 5.60 -4.58
C VAL A 78 -8.25 5.68 -3.89
N PRO A 79 -9.00 4.56 -3.67
CA PRO A 79 -10.31 4.60 -3.02
C PRO A 79 -10.33 5.20 -1.61
N TYR A 80 -9.17 5.24 -0.95
CA TYR A 80 -9.00 5.73 0.42
C TYR A 80 -8.37 7.13 0.47
N THR A 81 -8.22 7.79 -0.68
CA THR A 81 -7.66 9.15 -0.77
C THR A 81 -8.74 10.18 -1.07
N PHE A 82 -8.42 11.46 -0.90
CA PHE A 82 -9.30 12.58 -1.22
C PHE A 82 -9.71 12.65 -2.71
N LEU A 83 -9.03 11.91 -3.59
CA LEU A 83 -9.33 11.83 -5.03
C LEU A 83 -10.55 10.95 -5.31
N ALA A 84 -10.91 10.05 -4.39
CA ALA A 84 -12.04 9.15 -4.56
C ALA A 84 -13.35 9.78 -4.06
N PRO A 85 -14.51 9.44 -4.67
CA PRO A 85 -15.81 9.89 -4.17
C PRO A 85 -16.05 9.36 -2.76
N VAL A 86 -16.63 10.20 -1.91
CA VAL A 86 -16.99 9.83 -0.54
C VAL A 86 -18.01 8.68 -0.60
N MET A 87 -17.61 7.49 -0.16
CA MET A 87 -18.47 6.29 -0.19
C MET A 87 -19.49 6.28 0.95
N ALA A 88 -19.26 7.06 2.02
CA ALA A 88 -20.17 7.16 3.14
C ALA A 88 -21.33 8.12 2.82
N ARG A 89 -22.56 7.66 3.05
CA ARG A 89 -23.73 8.56 3.04
C ARG A 89 -23.59 9.57 4.16
N LYS A 90 -23.81 10.85 3.85
CA LYS A 90 -23.91 11.88 4.88
C LYS A 90 -25.09 11.55 5.80
N ALA A 91 -24.85 11.56 7.10
CA ALA A 91 -25.91 11.40 8.07
C ALA A 91 -26.85 12.61 8.00
N THR A 92 -28.15 12.36 7.98
CA THR A 92 -29.14 13.42 8.13
C THR A 92 -29.14 13.89 9.58
N PRO A 93 -29.17 15.21 9.86
CA PRO A 93 -29.32 15.69 11.23
C PRO A 93 -30.62 15.17 11.82
N ARG A 94 -30.53 14.31 12.83
CA ARG A 94 -31.66 13.80 13.62
C ARG A 94 -31.60 14.34 15.05
N SER A 95 -32.75 14.32 15.73
CA SER A 95 -32.82 14.79 17.12
C SER A 95 -31.86 13.99 18.00
N PRO A 96 -31.39 14.55 19.13
CA PRO A 96 -30.55 13.80 20.07
C PRO A 96 -31.17 12.47 20.52
N ASP A 97 -32.51 12.42 20.60
CA ASP A 97 -33.28 11.26 21.05
C ASP A 97 -33.33 10.12 20.01
N GLU A 98 -32.92 10.37 18.76
CA GLU A 98 -32.89 9.41 17.66
C GLU A 98 -31.48 8.88 17.35
N ARG A 99 -30.53 8.99 18.30
CA ARG A 99 -29.13 8.58 18.12
C ARG A 99 -28.79 7.37 18.98
N ILE A 100 -27.98 6.47 18.44
CA ILE A 100 -27.40 5.34 19.17
C ILE A 100 -25.89 5.59 19.32
N SER A 101 -25.39 5.60 20.56
CA SER A 101 -23.96 5.64 20.87
C SER A 101 -23.48 4.24 21.20
N LEU A 102 -22.49 3.74 20.47
CA LEU A 102 -21.90 2.41 20.68
C LEU A 102 -20.44 2.54 21.10
N VAL A 103 -20.05 1.83 22.17
CA VAL A 103 -18.65 1.64 22.56
C VAL A 103 -18.31 0.16 22.37
N VAL A 104 -17.23 -0.12 21.65
CA VAL A 104 -16.73 -1.48 21.41
C VAL A 104 -15.41 -1.65 22.15
N ALA A 105 -15.28 -2.71 22.94
CA ALA A 105 -14.06 -3.08 23.63
C ALA A 105 -13.69 -4.53 23.30
N ASN A 106 -12.38 -4.81 23.16
CA ASN A 106 -11.89 -6.18 23.03
C ASN A 106 -11.95 -6.86 24.41
N VAL A 107 -12.93 -7.75 24.60
CA VAL A 107 -13.05 -8.56 25.82
C VAL A 107 -12.60 -9.98 25.53
N LEU A 108 -11.68 -10.49 26.33
CA LEU A 108 -11.24 -11.88 26.24
C LEU A 108 -12.36 -12.80 26.78
N ALA A 109 -12.99 -13.56 25.90
CA ALA A 109 -13.93 -14.61 26.27
C ALA A 109 -13.19 -15.96 26.38
N PRO A 110 -12.94 -16.51 27.58
CA PRO A 110 -12.28 -17.80 27.71
C PRO A 110 -13.23 -18.92 27.25
N ASN A 111 -12.79 -19.71 26.27
CA ASN A 111 -13.49 -20.93 25.86
C ASN A 111 -13.03 -22.07 26.79
N ARG A 112 -13.92 -22.59 27.63
CA ARG A 112 -13.70 -23.81 28.43
C ARG A 112 -14.37 -24.99 27.77
#